data_AF-M0M4R7-F1
#
_entry.id   AF-M0M4R7-F1
#
_cell.length_a   1.000
_cell.length_b   1.000
_cell.length_c   1.000
_cell.angle_alpha   90.00
_cell.angle_beta   90.00
_cell.angle_gamma   90.00
#
_symmetry.space_group_name_H-M   'P 1'
#
loop_
_entity.id
_entity.type
_entity.pdbx_description
1 polymer ?
#
loop_
_entity_poly.entity_id
_entity_poly.type
_entity_poly.pdbx_seq_one_letter_code
_entity_poly.pdbx_strand_id
1 'polypeptide(L)'
;MEKQSTFLVTHADAASAVLKDADDGQVHTLDGNPGLDANDALDATVANDELGVTWELVDIEERRPLTTGESEEPPTSQERELATEGDEGDVTTRERAGIGEIHVLTLPPERVADAVTDVLDDEATLVRAARLGVNRVEVRSDAEAGVVSVRYLP
;
A
#
# COMPACT_ATOMS: atom_id res chain seq x y z
N MET A 1 -21.70 -14.96 5.68
CA MET A 1 -20.52 -15.23 6.55
C MET A 1 -19.81 -13.91 6.78
N GLU A 2 -19.28 -13.68 7.97
CA GLU A 2 -18.65 -12.41 8.34
C GLU A 2 -17.12 -12.54 8.35
N LYS A 3 -16.42 -11.47 7.99
CA LYS A 3 -14.96 -11.35 8.02
C LYS A 3 -14.57 -9.97 8.52
N GLN A 4 -13.79 -9.94 9.59
CA GLN A 4 -13.14 -8.74 10.10
C GLN A 4 -11.69 -8.75 9.63
N SER A 5 -11.26 -7.68 8.96
CA SER A 5 -9.91 -7.55 8.40
C SER A 5 -9.58 -6.10 8.10
N THR A 6 -8.36 -5.86 7.63
CA THR A 6 -7.97 -4.60 7.00
C THR A 6 -8.15 -4.72 5.49
N PHE A 7 -8.85 -3.76 4.89
CA PHE A 7 -9.17 -3.74 3.46
C PHE A 7 -8.60 -2.50 2.78
N LEU A 8 -8.16 -2.64 1.54
CA LEU A 8 -7.92 -1.54 0.61
C LEU A 8 -9.11 -1.41 -0.36
N VAL A 9 -9.65 -0.20 -0.52
CA VAL A 9 -10.60 0.11 -1.58
C VAL A 9 -9.84 0.27 -2.90
N THR A 10 -9.83 -0.75 -3.74
CA THR A 10 -9.10 -0.72 -5.03
C THR A 10 -9.90 -0.05 -6.14
N HIS A 11 -11.22 -0.03 -6.01
CA HIS A 11 -12.13 0.67 -6.92
C HIS A 11 -13.34 1.20 -6.15
N ALA A 12 -13.78 2.41 -6.50
CA ALA A 12 -15.02 2.98 -5.99
C ALA A 12 -15.65 3.92 -7.03
N ASP A 13 -16.94 3.76 -7.26
CA ASP A 13 -17.77 4.67 -8.04
C ASP A 13 -19.12 4.90 -7.34
N ALA A 14 -20.05 5.62 -7.97
CA ALA A 14 -21.33 5.93 -7.35
C ALA A 14 -22.23 4.70 -7.08
N ALA A 15 -21.98 3.57 -7.75
CA ALA A 15 -22.82 2.38 -7.69
C ALA A 15 -22.16 1.21 -6.95
N SER A 16 -20.83 1.16 -6.85
CA SER A 16 -20.12 0.02 -6.27
C SER A 16 -18.77 0.40 -5.67
N ALA A 17 -18.27 -0.47 -4.78
CA ALA A 17 -16.91 -0.42 -4.27
C ALA A 17 -16.31 -1.83 -4.21
N VAL A 18 -15.01 -1.93 -4.43
CA VAL A 18 -14.25 -3.18 -4.40
C VAL A 18 -13.24 -3.09 -3.28
N LEU A 19 -13.34 -4.02 -2.33
CA LEU A 19 -12.44 -4.15 -1.20
C LEU A 19 -11.49 -5.32 -1.45
N LYS A 20 -10.19 -5.10 -1.27
CA LYS A 20 -9.18 -6.14 -1.25
C LYS A 20 -8.68 -6.32 0.17
N ASP A 21 -8.80 -7.52 0.70
CA ASP A 21 -8.25 -7.90 1.99
C ASP A 21 -6.72 -7.81 1.97
N ALA A 22 -6.15 -7.08 2.90
CA ALA A 22 -4.72 -6.83 2.94
C ALA A 22 -3.89 -8.00 3.51
N ASP A 23 -4.54 -8.94 4.20
CA ASP A 23 -3.88 -10.11 4.78
C ASP A 23 -3.85 -11.30 3.82
N ASP A 24 -4.95 -11.60 3.11
CA ASP A 24 -5.03 -12.76 2.22
C ASP A 24 -5.30 -12.44 0.74
N GLY A 25 -5.48 -11.16 0.41
CA GLY A 25 -5.69 -10.70 -0.97
C GLY A 25 -7.07 -11.00 -1.53
N GLN A 26 -8.00 -11.52 -0.73
CA GLN A 26 -9.36 -11.81 -1.17
C GLN A 26 -10.08 -10.52 -1.60
N VAL A 27 -10.84 -10.59 -2.69
CA VAL A 27 -11.60 -9.46 -3.23
C VAL A 27 -13.08 -9.59 -2.87
N HIS A 28 -13.64 -8.52 -2.34
CA HIS A 28 -15.04 -8.40 -1.92
C HIS A 28 -15.68 -7.22 -2.66
N THR A 29 -16.59 -7.50 -3.58
CA THR A 29 -17.35 -6.47 -4.31
C THR A 29 -18.63 -6.16 -3.57
N LEU A 30 -18.79 -4.89 -3.16
CA LEU A 30 -19.95 -4.43 -2.42
C LEU A 30 -21.14 -4.15 -3.35
N ASP A 31 -22.34 -4.51 -2.89
CA ASP A 31 -23.61 -4.16 -3.56
C ASP A 31 -24.03 -2.72 -3.21
N GLY A 32 -23.22 -1.77 -3.70
CA GLY A 32 -23.35 -0.35 -3.38
C GLY A 32 -22.04 0.27 -2.91
N ASN A 33 -21.91 1.58 -3.08
CA ASN A 33 -20.83 2.34 -2.46
C ASN A 33 -21.40 3.16 -1.27
N PRO A 34 -21.04 2.86 -0.01
CA PRO A 34 -21.49 3.61 1.17
C PRO A 34 -20.76 4.96 1.35
N GLY A 35 -20.10 5.48 0.31
CA GLY A 35 -19.32 6.72 0.36
C GLY A 35 -17.83 6.51 0.57
N LEU A 36 -17.31 5.35 0.14
CA LEU A 36 -15.90 5.02 0.05
C LEU A 36 -15.28 5.65 -1.20
N ASP A 37 -14.01 6.00 -1.08
CA ASP A 37 -13.18 6.51 -2.16
C ASP A 37 -12.08 5.49 -2.48
N ALA A 38 -11.60 5.49 -3.72
CA ALA A 38 -10.46 4.67 -4.10
C ALA A 38 -9.24 5.04 -3.22
N ASN A 39 -8.45 4.04 -2.85
CA ASN A 39 -7.31 4.12 -1.94
C ASN A 39 -7.65 4.38 -0.47
N ASP A 40 -8.91 4.27 -0.06
CA ASP A 40 -9.21 4.15 1.38
C ASP A 40 -8.69 2.82 1.93
N ALA A 41 -8.03 2.87 3.08
CA ALA A 41 -7.79 1.74 3.95
C ALA A 41 -8.88 1.68 5.03
N LEU A 42 -9.44 0.49 5.26
CA LEU A 42 -10.52 0.26 6.21
C LEU A 42 -10.14 -0.85 7.18
N ASP A 43 -10.28 -0.61 8.48
CA ASP A 43 -10.41 -1.68 9.47
C ASP A 43 -11.91 -1.91 9.65
N ALA A 44 -12.41 -3.02 9.12
CA ALA A 44 -13.84 -3.19 8.91
C ALA A 44 -14.29 -4.65 9.00
N THR A 45 -15.61 -4.82 9.10
CA THR A 45 -16.27 -6.13 8.98
C THR A 45 -17.13 -6.16 7.71
N VAL A 46 -16.93 -7.17 6.88
CA VAL A 46 -17.76 -7.44 5.69
C VAL A 46 -18.54 -8.73 5.88
N ALA A 47 -19.74 -8.80 5.30
CA ALA A 47 -20.55 -10.00 5.31
C ALA A 47 -21.08 -10.34 3.91
N ASN A 48 -21.17 -11.63 3.61
CA ASN A 48 -21.88 -12.11 2.43
C ASN A 48 -23.26 -12.68 2.78
N ASP A 49 -24.18 -12.57 1.83
CA ASP A 49 -25.50 -13.21 1.86
C ASP A 49 -25.41 -14.75 1.91
N GLU A 50 -26.52 -15.44 2.17
CA GLU A 50 -26.53 -16.92 2.28
C GLU A 50 -26.03 -17.63 1.01
N LEU A 51 -26.12 -16.96 -0.14
CA LEU A 51 -25.67 -17.48 -1.44
C LEU A 51 -24.19 -17.18 -1.72
N GLY A 52 -23.57 -16.26 -0.97
CA GLY A 52 -22.18 -15.83 -1.17
C GLY A 52 -21.94 -15.05 -2.44
N VAL A 53 -22.97 -14.36 -2.93
CA VAL A 53 -22.96 -13.65 -4.21
C VAL A 53 -22.66 -12.17 -4.02
N THR A 54 -23.21 -11.55 -2.97
CA THR A 54 -23.05 -10.12 -2.68
C THR A 54 -22.41 -9.92 -1.32
N TRP A 55 -21.50 -8.94 -1.26
CA TRP A 55 -20.88 -8.50 -0.01
C TRP A 55 -21.47 -7.16 0.43
N GLU A 56 -21.57 -6.99 1.73
CA GLU A 56 -22.01 -5.76 2.38
C GLU A 56 -20.99 -5.37 3.46
N LEU A 57 -20.82 -4.06 3.65
CA LEU A 57 -20.02 -3.50 4.73
C LEU A 57 -20.89 -3.39 5.98
N VAL A 58 -20.54 -4.15 7.02
CA VAL A 58 -21.34 -4.26 8.25
C VAL A 58 -20.94 -3.19 9.26
N ASP A 59 -19.63 -3.02 9.45
CA ASP A 59 -19.07 -2.05 10.39
C ASP A 59 -17.72 -1.52 9.89
N ILE A 60 -17.40 -0.27 10.25
CA ILE A 60 -16.12 0.37 10.00
C ILE A 60 -15.59 0.86 11.34
N GLU A 61 -14.55 0.22 11.84
CA GLU A 61 -13.86 0.65 13.05
C GLU A 61 -12.96 1.84 12.75
N GLU A 62 -12.28 1.81 11.60
CA GLU A 62 -11.42 2.89 11.17
C GLU A 62 -11.40 3.02 9.64
N ARG A 63 -11.34 4.26 9.15
CA ARG A 63 -11.14 4.61 7.74
C ARG A 63 -10.02 5.62 7.61
N ARG A 64 -9.06 5.36 6.74
CA ARG A 64 -7.90 6.21 6.47
C ARG A 64 -7.70 6.35 4.96
N PRO A 65 -7.69 7.57 4.40
CA PRO A 65 -7.31 7.75 3.00
C PRO A 65 -5.80 7.51 2.84
N LEU A 66 -5.41 6.67 1.89
CA LEU A 66 -4.01 6.45 1.55
C LEU A 66 -3.56 7.41 0.45
N THR A 67 -2.31 7.84 0.56
CA THR A 67 -1.63 8.62 -0.48
C THR A 67 -0.30 7.99 -0.86
N THR A 68 0.01 7.96 -2.15
CA THR A 68 1.30 7.56 -2.71
C THR A 68 1.89 8.75 -3.46
N GLY A 69 3.19 9.01 -3.32
CA GLY A 69 3.83 10.09 -4.05
C GLY A 69 5.34 10.02 -4.06
N GLU A 70 5.93 10.55 -5.13
CA GLU A 70 7.37 10.79 -5.21
C GLU A 70 7.74 12.05 -4.42
N SER A 71 8.88 11.99 -3.73
CA SER A 71 9.49 13.12 -3.04
C SER A 71 10.73 13.60 -3.79
N GLU A 72 10.86 14.92 -3.89
CA GLU A 72 12.06 15.57 -4.43
C GLU A 72 13.28 15.40 -3.50
N GLU A 73 13.06 14.97 -2.25
CA GLU A 73 14.16 14.70 -1.33
C GLU A 73 14.88 13.40 -1.70
N PRO A 74 16.22 13.41 -1.74
CA PRO A 74 16.97 12.18 -1.97
C PRO A 74 16.82 11.20 -0.80
N PRO A 75 17.16 9.91 -1.02
CA PRO A 75 17.33 8.94 0.04
C PRO A 75 18.29 9.46 1.13
N THR A 76 17.88 9.31 2.36
CA THR A 76 18.62 9.63 3.59
C THR A 76 19.85 8.73 3.74
N SER A 77 20.75 9.09 4.66
CA SER A 77 21.93 8.27 4.96
C SER A 77 21.57 6.84 5.37
N GLN A 78 20.47 6.64 6.11
CA GLN A 78 20.01 5.31 6.52
C GLN A 78 19.58 4.47 5.32
N GLU A 79 18.82 5.05 4.39
CA GLU A 79 18.34 4.34 3.19
C GLU A 79 19.51 3.97 2.26
N ARG A 80 20.51 4.85 2.15
CA ARG A 80 21.75 4.56 1.42
C ARG A 80 22.57 3.45 2.08
N GLU A 81 22.62 3.41 3.41
CA GLU A 81 23.29 2.33 4.14
C GLU A 81 22.59 0.98 3.90
N LEU A 82 21.25 0.95 4.00
CA LEU A 82 20.43 -0.23 3.71
C LEU A 82 20.62 -0.73 2.27
N ALA A 83 20.81 0.17 1.30
CA ALA A 83 21.09 -0.20 -0.09
C ALA A 83 22.40 -1.01 -0.24
N THR A 84 23.39 -0.77 0.63
CA THR A 84 24.65 -1.51 0.64
C THR A 84 24.58 -2.89 1.32
N GLU A 85 23.48 -3.17 2.01
CA GLU A 85 23.24 -4.49 2.64
C GLU A 85 22.76 -5.54 1.64
N GLY A 86 22.15 -5.12 0.52
CA GLY A 86 21.62 -5.98 -0.54
C GLY A 86 22.43 -5.91 -1.84
N ASP A 87 22.27 -6.92 -2.69
CA ASP A 87 22.83 -6.94 -4.04
C ASP A 87 21.91 -6.20 -5.04
N GLU A 88 22.41 -5.92 -6.24
CA GLU A 88 21.59 -5.37 -7.31
C GLU A 88 20.42 -6.31 -7.66
N GLY A 89 19.21 -5.76 -7.66
CA GLY A 89 17.94 -6.48 -7.81
C GLY A 89 17.27 -6.85 -6.50
N ASP A 90 17.94 -6.67 -5.35
CA ASP A 90 17.37 -6.98 -4.05
C ASP A 90 16.48 -5.85 -3.51
N VAL A 91 15.59 -6.24 -2.59
CA VAL A 91 14.82 -5.33 -1.76
C VAL A 91 15.19 -5.56 -0.30
N THR A 92 15.85 -4.57 0.31
CA THR A 92 16.16 -4.56 1.74
C THR A 92 15.03 -3.88 2.50
N THR A 93 14.47 -4.53 3.52
CA THR A 93 13.39 -3.94 4.34
C THR A 93 13.84 -3.67 5.77
N ARG A 94 13.29 -2.61 6.37
CA ARG A 94 13.56 -2.24 7.76
C ARG A 94 12.35 -1.61 8.43
N GLU A 95 11.97 -2.13 9.59
CA GLU A 95 10.96 -1.52 10.45
C GLU A 95 11.43 -0.17 11.00
N ARG A 96 10.49 0.78 11.12
CA ARG A 96 10.77 2.08 11.72
C ARG A 96 10.56 2.05 13.24
N ALA A 97 11.18 2.99 13.94
CA ALA A 97 10.77 3.28 15.31
C ALA A 97 9.34 3.88 15.28
N GLY A 98 8.35 3.10 15.69
CA GLY A 98 6.93 3.45 15.58
C GLY A 98 6.22 2.63 14.50
N ILE A 99 5.16 3.18 13.93
CA ILE A 99 4.40 2.53 12.85
C ILE A 99 5.08 2.82 11.51
N GLY A 100 5.18 1.81 10.66
CA GLY A 100 5.70 1.91 9.30
C GLY A 100 7.00 1.14 9.06
N GLU A 101 7.42 1.15 7.80
CA GLU A 101 8.53 0.37 7.27
C GLU A 101 9.26 1.19 6.19
N ILE A 102 10.50 0.83 5.91
CA ILE A 102 11.28 1.35 4.79
C ILE A 102 11.68 0.15 3.93
N HIS A 103 11.41 0.23 2.62
CA HIS A 103 11.98 -0.68 1.63
C HIS A 103 13.02 0.08 0.82
N VAL A 104 14.13 -0.57 0.52
CA VAL A 104 15.20 -0.02 -0.30
C VAL A 104 15.48 -1.01 -1.42
N LEU A 105 15.26 -0.56 -2.65
CA LEU A 105 15.58 -1.29 -3.86
C LEU A 105 16.94 -0.82 -4.34
N THR A 106 17.86 -1.76 -4.53
CA THR A 106 19.17 -1.52 -5.14
C THR A 106 19.11 -1.99 -6.59
N LEU A 107 19.33 -1.09 -7.55
CA LEU A 107 19.06 -1.32 -8.97
C LEU A 107 20.17 -0.70 -9.85
N PRO A 108 20.30 -1.12 -11.11
CA PRO A 108 21.07 -0.35 -12.08
C PRO A 108 20.52 1.09 -12.20
N PRO A 109 21.37 2.12 -12.32
CA PRO A 109 20.95 3.52 -12.48
C PRO A 109 19.84 3.76 -13.52
N GLU A 110 19.91 3.08 -14.66
CA GLU A 110 18.96 3.19 -15.76
C GLU A 110 17.56 2.63 -15.45
N ARG A 111 17.41 1.85 -14.37
CA ARG A 111 16.14 1.24 -13.95
C ARG A 111 15.42 2.05 -12.86
N VAL A 112 16.08 3.06 -12.28
CA VAL A 112 15.53 3.80 -11.13
C VAL A 112 14.22 4.52 -11.47
N ALA A 113 14.16 5.20 -12.62
CA ALA A 113 12.94 5.94 -13.01
C ALA A 113 11.74 5.00 -13.27
N ASP A 114 11.99 3.86 -13.93
CA ASP A 114 10.97 2.84 -14.15
C ASP A 114 10.48 2.28 -12.81
N ALA A 115 11.40 1.94 -11.90
CA ALA A 115 11.06 1.40 -10.59
C ALA A 115 10.25 2.38 -9.72
N VAL A 116 10.55 3.69 -9.79
CA VAL A 116 9.73 4.71 -9.11
C VAL A 116 8.30 4.69 -9.66
N THR A 117 8.15 4.65 -10.98
CA THR A 117 6.82 4.60 -11.62
C THR A 117 6.07 3.32 -11.22
N ASP A 118 6.74 2.17 -11.31
CA ASP A 118 6.18 0.87 -10.93
C ASP A 118 5.68 0.88 -9.48
N VAL A 119 6.45 1.43 -8.53
CA VAL A 119 6.04 1.50 -7.12
C VAL A 119 4.85 2.45 -6.92
N LEU A 120 4.82 3.60 -7.60
CA LEU A 120 3.73 4.57 -7.45
C LEU A 120 2.39 4.04 -7.97
N ASP A 121 2.43 3.24 -9.03
CA ASP A 121 1.26 2.65 -9.68
C ASP A 121 0.90 1.26 -9.14
N ASP A 122 1.70 0.71 -8.21
CA ASP A 122 1.51 -0.64 -7.67
C ASP A 122 0.46 -0.71 -6.56
N GLU A 123 -0.61 -1.46 -6.81
CA GLU A 123 -1.64 -1.76 -5.82
C GLU A 123 -1.04 -2.50 -4.60
N ALA A 124 -0.04 -3.37 -4.77
CA ALA A 124 0.54 -4.11 -3.65
C ALA A 124 1.25 -3.20 -2.65
N THR A 125 1.81 -2.07 -3.11
CA THR A 125 2.34 -0.99 -2.28
C THR A 125 1.25 -0.38 -1.38
N LEU A 126 0.06 -0.09 -1.93
CA LEU A 126 -1.07 0.41 -1.14
C LEU A 126 -1.67 -0.65 -0.21
N VAL A 127 -1.74 -1.90 -0.64
CA VAL A 127 -2.19 -3.02 0.21
C VAL A 127 -1.27 -3.14 1.43
N ARG A 128 0.04 -3.03 1.22
CA ARG A 128 1.00 -3.05 2.32
C ARG A 128 0.84 -1.87 3.25
N ALA A 129 0.61 -0.67 2.70
CA ALA A 129 0.33 0.52 3.49
C ALA A 129 -0.92 0.35 4.37
N ALA A 130 -2.01 -0.17 3.81
CA ALA A 130 -3.22 -0.50 4.55
C ALA A 130 -2.91 -1.45 5.72
N ARG A 131 -2.22 -2.56 5.44
CA ARG A 131 -1.85 -3.58 6.43
C ARG A 131 -0.98 -3.05 7.56
N LEU A 132 -0.06 -2.12 7.25
CA LEU A 132 0.81 -1.50 8.25
C LEU A 132 0.09 -0.45 9.10
N GLY A 133 -1.17 -0.10 8.78
CA GLY A 133 -1.92 0.95 9.47
C GLY A 133 -1.35 2.36 9.24
N VAL A 134 -0.67 2.57 8.11
CA VAL A 134 -0.13 3.87 7.70
C VAL A 134 -1.11 4.59 6.77
N ASN A 135 -0.90 5.88 6.51
CA ASN A 135 -1.74 6.70 5.62
C ASN A 135 -0.99 7.23 4.39
N ARG A 136 0.34 7.10 4.35
CA ARG A 136 1.14 7.66 3.27
C ARG A 136 2.32 6.76 2.90
N VAL A 137 2.53 6.62 1.61
CA VAL A 137 3.73 6.05 1.01
C VAL A 137 4.48 7.15 0.28
N GLU A 138 5.76 7.31 0.63
CA GLU A 138 6.65 8.27 0.01
C GLU A 138 7.79 7.53 -0.70
N VAL A 139 7.97 7.81 -1.99
CA VAL A 139 9.06 7.23 -2.80
C VAL A 139 10.16 8.28 -2.96
N ARG A 140 11.39 7.93 -2.59
CA ARG A 140 12.60 8.73 -2.82
C ARG A 140 13.54 7.98 -3.73
N SER A 141 14.29 8.67 -4.57
CA SER A 141 15.20 8.02 -5.50
C SER A 141 16.54 8.75 -5.62
N ASP A 142 17.58 7.99 -5.94
CA ASP A 142 18.88 8.48 -6.37
C ASP A 142 19.32 7.66 -7.58
N ALA A 143 19.11 8.22 -8.78
CA ALA A 143 19.40 7.55 -10.03
C ALA A 143 20.91 7.27 -10.19
N GLU A 144 21.78 8.18 -9.78
CA GLU A 144 23.23 7.98 -9.90
C GLU A 144 23.73 6.86 -8.99
N ALA A 145 23.14 6.72 -7.80
CA ALA A 145 23.46 5.67 -6.84
C ALA A 145 22.71 4.36 -7.08
N GLY A 146 21.70 4.33 -7.97
CA GLY A 146 20.90 3.13 -8.21
C GLY A 146 19.97 2.77 -7.05
N VAL A 147 19.43 3.76 -6.34
CA VAL A 147 18.65 3.53 -5.10
C VAL A 147 17.22 4.06 -5.24
N VAL A 148 16.23 3.24 -4.90
CA VAL A 148 14.84 3.67 -4.65
C VAL A 148 14.47 3.31 -3.21
N SER A 149 13.97 4.27 -2.46
CA SER A 149 13.47 4.07 -1.10
C SER A 149 11.97 4.30 -1.05
N VAL A 150 11.22 3.30 -0.58
CA VAL A 150 9.78 3.36 -0.35
C VAL A 150 9.52 3.43 1.15
N ARG A 151 8.91 4.52 1.59
CA ARG A 151 8.70 4.82 3.01
C ARG A 151 7.21 4.75 3.33
N TYR A 152 6.85 3.85 4.24
CA TYR A 152 5.49 3.72 4.78
C TYR A 152 5.39 4.58 6.05
N LEU A 153 4.54 5.61 6.03
CA LEU A 153 4.50 6.69 7.01
C LEU A 153 3.10 6.87 7.62
N PRO A 154 2.99 7.04 8.94
CA PRO A 154 1.73 7.39 9.61
C PRO A 154 1.30 8.84 9.34
#